data_AF-A0A135HZB4-F1
#
_entry.id   AF-A0A135HZB4-F1
#
_cell.length_a   1.000
_cell.length_b   1.000
_cell.length_c   1.000
_cell.angle_alpha   90.00
_cell.angle_beta   90.00
_cell.angle_gamma   90.00
#
_symmetry.space_group_name_H-M   'P 1'
#
loop_
_entity.id
_entity.type
_entity.pdbx_description
1 polymer ?
#
loop_
_entity_poly.entity_id
_entity_poly.type
_entity_poly.pdbx_seq_one_letter_code
_entity_poly.pdbx_strand_id
1 'polypeptide(L)' 'MNRDAVERLIAEEGVPRERVAMAVALARIAHAALESDLELLRAHGATADELAAHRDRRNAEMDEWLNASLRAGMAALDAS' A
#
# COMPACT_ATOMS: atom_id res chain seq x y z
N MET A 1 2.31 -6.81 -9.04
CA MET A 1 2.20 -5.48 -9.67
C MET A 1 2.47 -5.64 -11.16
N ASN A 2 1.59 -5.14 -12.03
CA ASN A 2 1.73 -5.27 -13.48
C ASN A 2 2.80 -4.28 -13.99
N ARG A 3 3.84 -4.80 -14.66
CA ARG A 3 4.92 -3.99 -15.25
C ARG A 3 4.38 -2.96 -16.24
N ASP A 4 3.37 -3.34 -17.02
CA ASP A 4 2.78 -2.49 -18.05
C ASP A 4 2.06 -1.28 -17.43
N ALA A 5 1.44 -1.45 -16.26
CA ALA A 5 0.79 -0.35 -15.54
C ALA A 5 1.81 0.67 -15.01
N VAL A 6 2.99 0.21 -14.58
CA VAL A 6 4.11 1.07 -14.15
C VAL A 6 4.67 1.86 -15.34
N GLU A 7 4.89 1.19 -16.47
CA GLU A 7 5.40 1.83 -17.68
C GLU A 7 4.40 2.88 -18.21
N ARG A 8 3.10 2.62 -18.14
CA ARG A 8 2.04 3.60 -18.47
C ARG A 8 2.01 4.81 -17.53
N LEU A 9 2.12 4.62 -16.21
CA LEU A 9 2.18 5.75 -15.25
C LEU A 9 3.34 6.71 -15.56
N ILE A 10 4.49 6.17 -15.97
CA ILE A 10 5.68 6.97 -16.30
C ILE A 10 5.51 7.65 -17.66
N ALA A 11 5.06 6.92 -18.67
CA ALA A 11 5.04 7.39 -20.06
C ALA A 11 3.82 8.25 -20.41
N GLU A 12 2.63 7.88 -19.90
CA GLU A 12 1.35 8.51 -20.24
C GLU A 12 0.94 9.56 -19.22
N GLU A 13 1.14 9.29 -17.92
CA GLU A 13 0.72 10.18 -16.83
C GLU A 13 1.86 11.09 -16.33
N GLY A 14 3.07 10.93 -16.89
CA GLY A 14 4.23 11.76 -16.57
C GLY A 14 4.71 11.63 -15.12
N VAL A 15 4.36 10.55 -14.43
CA VAL A 15 4.77 10.33 -13.04
C VAL A 15 6.29 10.08 -13.01
N PRO A 16 7.07 10.85 -12.22
CA PRO A 16 8.51 10.66 -12.14
C PRO A 16 8.88 9.23 -11.74
N ARG A 17 9.88 8.65 -12.41
CA ARG A 17 10.34 7.26 -12.18
C ARG A 17 10.70 7.01 -10.72
N GLU A 18 11.29 8.00 -10.06
CA GLU A 18 11.70 7.96 -8.66
C GLU A 18 10.48 7.84 -7.73
N ARG A 19 9.38 8.54 -8.05
CA ARG A 19 8.13 8.44 -7.29
C ARG A 19 7.48 7.08 -7.46
N VAL A 20 7.50 6.54 -8.68
CA VAL A 20 7.01 5.18 -8.93
C VAL A 20 7.88 4.16 -8.19
N ALA A 21 9.20 4.24 -8.29
CA ALA A 21 10.12 3.36 -7.56
C ALA A 21 9.91 3.41 -6.04
N MET A 22 9.69 4.61 -5.47
CA MET A 22 9.36 4.77 -4.05
C MET A 22 8.05 4.08 -3.69
N ALA A 23 6.99 4.29 -4.48
CA ALA A 23 5.70 3.64 -4.26
C ALA A 23 5.82 2.10 -4.29
N VAL A 24 6.61 1.56 -5.22
CA VAL A 24 6.91 0.13 -5.30
C VAL A 24 7.66 -0.36 -4.06
N ALA A 25 8.67 0.38 -3.60
CA ALA A 25 9.43 0.03 -2.42
C ALA A 25 8.53 -0.01 -1.17
N LEU A 26 7.68 1.00 -0.99
CA LEU A 26 6.70 1.07 0.09
C LEU A 26 5.71 -0.09 0.03
N ALA A 27 5.18 -0.42 -1.15
CA ALA A 27 4.27 -1.56 -1.32
C ALA A 27 4.94 -2.89 -0.94
N ARG A 28 6.23 -3.07 -1.26
CA ARG A 28 6.99 -4.28 -0.87
C ARG A 28 7.19 -4.35 0.64
N ILE A 29 7.51 -3.23 1.30
CA ILE A 29 7.66 -3.16 2.75
C ILE A 29 6.33 -3.49 3.45
N ALA A 30 5.23 -2.89 3.00
CA ALA A 30 3.90 -3.14 3.54
C ALA A 30 3.49 -4.62 3.39
N HIS A 31 3.77 -5.21 2.23
CA HIS A 31 3.50 -6.63 1.98
C HIS A 31 4.32 -7.54 2.91
N ALA A 32 5.61 -7.26 3.09
CA ALA A 32 6.47 -8.03 3.99
C ALA A 32 6.00 -7.94 5.46
N ALA A 33 5.59 -6.76 5.91
CA ALA A 33 5.03 -6.58 7.25
C ALA A 33 3.74 -7.39 7.44
N LEU A 34 2.81 -7.33 6.47
CA LEU A 34 1.58 -8.11 6.51
C LEU A 34 1.85 -9.62 6.56
N GLU A 35 2.76 -10.14 5.73
CA GLU A 35 3.08 -11.56 5.75
C GLU A 35 3.72 -11.99 7.08
N SER A 36 4.59 -11.15 7.65
CA SER A 36 5.14 -11.40 9.00
C SER A 36 4.05 -11.47 10.07
N ASP A 37 3.07 -10.57 10.04
CA ASP A 37 1.94 -10.58 10.98
C ASP A 37 1.08 -11.84 10.80
N LEU A 38 0.82 -12.24 9.55
CA LEU A 38 0.05 -13.45 9.24
C LEU A 38 0.80 -14.73 9.66
N GLU A 39 2.12 -14.78 9.50
CA GLU A 39 2.94 -15.89 10.00
C GLU A 39 2.88 -16.00 11.51
N LEU A 40 2.96 -14.87 12.23
CA LEU A 40 2.82 -14.85 13.67
C LEU A 40 1.44 -15.36 14.10
N LEU A 41 0.37 -14.89 13.47
CA LEU A 41 -1.00 -15.33 13.78
C LEU A 41 -1.19 -16.82 13.50
N ARG A 42 -0.65 -17.34 12.38
CA ARG A 42 -0.64 -18.78 12.09
C ARG A 42 0.06 -19.57 13.20
N ALA A 43 1.22 -19.09 13.68
CA ALA A 43 1.95 -19.74 14.77
C ALA A 43 1.14 -19.78 16.09
N HIS A 44 0.20 -18.85 16.27
CA HIS A 44 -0.70 -18.79 17.42
C HIS A 44 -2.02 -19.53 17.19
N GLY A 45 -2.16 -20.27 16.09
CA GLY A 45 -3.32 -21.10 15.80
C GLY A 45 -4.51 -20.36 15.20
N ALA A 46 -4.30 -19.17 14.63
CA ALA A 46 -5.35 -18.44 13.93
C ALA A 46 -5.94 -19.26 12.77
N THR A 47 -7.25 -19.22 12.65
CA THR A 47 -8.01 -19.85 11.58
C THR A 47 -7.85 -19.11 10.25
N ALA A 48 -8.20 -19.76 9.14
CA ALA A 48 -8.16 -19.13 7.82
C ALA A 48 -9.03 -17.86 7.75
N ASP A 49 -10.19 -17.87 8.42
CA ASP A 49 -11.11 -16.74 8.47
C ASP A 49 -10.53 -15.57 9.26
N GLU A 50 -9.86 -15.83 10.39
CA GLU A 50 -9.18 -14.78 11.17
C GLU A 50 -8.00 -14.16 10.41
N LEU A 51 -7.25 -14.97 9.66
CA LEU A 51 -6.17 -14.47 8.81
C LEU A 51 -6.70 -13.62 7.65
N ALA A 52 -7.82 -14.03 7.03
CA ALA A 52 -8.49 -13.26 6.00
C ALA A 52 -9.02 -11.93 6.57
N ALA A 53 -9.73 -11.97 7.69
CA ALA A 53 -10.23 -10.78 8.36
C ALA A 53 -9.10 -9.82 8.77
N HIS A 54 -7.96 -10.35 9.24
CA HIS A 54 -6.80 -9.54 9.57
C HIS A 54 -6.21 -8.85 8.33
N ARG A 55 -6.06 -9.59 7.22
CA ARG A 55 -5.59 -9.05 5.94
C ARG A 55 -6.50 -7.94 5.43
N ASP A 56 -7.81 -8.16 5.44
CA ASP A 56 -8.79 -7.18 4.98
C ASP A 56 -8.75 -5.92 5.85
N ARG A 57 -8.68 -6.08 7.18
CA ARG A 57 -8.53 -4.95 8.10
C ARG A 57 -7.26 -4.15 7.84
N ARG A 58 -6.09 -4.80 7.69
CA ARG A 58 -4.82 -4.10 7.42
C ARG A 58 -4.83 -3.37 6.08
N ASN A 59 -5.44 -3.95 5.06
CA ASN A 59 -5.61 -3.28 3.78
C ASN A 59 -6.52 -2.06 3.91
N ALA A 60 -7.64 -2.17 4.61
CA ALA A 60 -8.56 -1.05 4.84
C ALA A 60 -7.90 0.11 5.62
N GLU A 61 -7.14 -0.21 6.67
CA GLU A 61 -6.37 0.78 7.45
C GLU A 61 -5.32 1.49 6.58
N MET A 62 -4.64 0.75 5.69
CA MET A 62 -3.66 1.32 4.78
C MET A 62 -4.31 2.23 3.74
N ASP A 63 -5.43 1.81 3.16
CA ASP A 63 -6.19 2.61 2.20
C ASP A 63 -6.74 3.89 2.84
N GLU A 64 -7.25 3.80 4.07
CA GLU A 64 -7.71 4.97 4.83
C GLU A 64 -6.57 5.96 5.06
N TRP A 65 -5.42 5.47 5.53
CA TRP A 65 -4.24 6.29 5.78
C TRP A 65 -3.69 6.94 4.51
N LEU A 66 -3.63 6.20 3.39
CA LEU A 66 -3.20 6.73 2.09
C LEU A 66 -4.15 7.84 1.61
N ASN A 67 -5.46 7.61 1.69
CA ASN A 67 -6.47 8.60 1.29
C ASN A 67 -6.44 9.85 2.18
N ALA A 68 -6.25 9.69 3.49
CA ALA A 68 -6.08 10.81 4.41
C ALA A 68 -4.83 11.63 4.08
N SER A 69 -3.71 10.94 3.80
CA SER A 69 -2.44 11.57 3.46
C SER A 69 -2.51 12.32 2.12
N LEU A 70 -3.19 11.76 1.12
CA LEU A 70 -3.44 12.42 -0.17
C LEU A 70 -4.27 13.69 0.01
N ARG A 71 -5.37 13.63 0.77
CA ARG A 71 -6.21 14.80 1.06
C ARG A 71 -5.41 15.90 1.76
N ALA A 72 -4.59 15.55 2.76
CA ALA A 72 -3.74 16.50 3.47
C ALA A 72 -2.70 17.15 2.53
N GLY A 73 -2.07 16.35 1.65
CA GLY A 73 -1.14 16.85 0.65
C GLY A 73 -1.77 17.81 -0.36
N MET A 74 -2.98 17.49 -0.85
CA MET A 74 -3.73 18.38 -1.75
C MET A 74 -4.10 19.71 -1.07
N ALA A 75 -4.62 19.66 0.16
CA ALA A 75 -4.96 20.86 0.91
C ALA A 75 -3.74 21.78 1.16
N ALA A 76 -2.56 21.20 1.37
CA ALA A 76 -1.32 21.97 1.53
C ALA A 76 -0.88 22.66 0.22
N LEU A 77 -1.12 22.02 -0.94
CA LEU A 77 -0.84 22.61 -2.25
C LEU A 77 -1.81 23.74 -2.59
N ASP A 78 -3.10 23.59 -2.28
CA ASP A 78 -4.10 24.63 -2.51
C ASP A 78 -3.89 25.90 -1.66
N ALA A 79 -3.15 25.79 -0.56
CA ALA A 79 -2.82 26.88 0.36
C ALA A 79 -1.49 27.60 0.02
N SER A 80 -0.75 27.14 -1.00
CA SER A 80 0.56 27.67 -1.42
C SER A 80 0.46 28.48 -2.71
#